data_AF-A0A2Z4U7S2-F1
#
_entry.id   AF-A0A2Z4U7S2-F1
#
_cell.length_a   1.000
_cell.length_b   1.000
_cell.length_c   1.000
_cell.angle_alpha   90.00
_cell.angle_beta   90.00
_cell.angle_gamma   90.00
#
_symmetry.space_group_name_H-M   'P 1'
#
loop_
_entity.id
_entity.type
_entity.pdbx_description
1 polymer ?
#
loop_
_entity_poly.entity_id
_entity_poly.type
_entity_poly.pdbx_seq_one_letter_code
_entity_poly.pdbx_strand_id
1 'polypeptide(L)'
;MLRNYIQFTYNRIDEENKFILSPDKKFRCMNTGLLTIYNQEIVAIFARNTVKGKQPWFFNGFFKETDKFFTTNFSMLPPLADYCDNVKELVYENCLEMILSKMPLTK
;
A
#
# COMPACT_ATOMS: atom_id res chain seq x y z
N MET A 1 -11.50 1.25 11.50
CA MET A 1 -10.03 1.08 11.54
C MET A 1 -9.45 0.76 10.17
N LEU A 2 -9.74 -0.39 9.54
CA LEU A 2 -9.12 -0.76 8.25
C LEU A 2 -9.40 0.20 7.07
N ARG A 3 -10.64 0.71 6.94
CA ARG A 3 -10.99 1.65 5.86
C ARG A 3 -10.13 2.92 5.86
N ASN A 4 -9.84 3.46 7.04
CA ASN A 4 -9.06 4.69 7.16
C ASN A 4 -7.60 4.45 6.77
N TYR A 5 -7.03 3.31 7.19
CA TYR A 5 -5.71 2.88 6.76
C TYR A 5 -5.61 2.79 5.23
N ILE A 6 -6.55 2.08 4.58
CA ILE A 6 -6.52 1.94 3.12
C ILE A 6 -6.66 3.29 2.42
N GLN A 7 -7.52 4.19 2.93
CA GLN A 7 -7.66 5.53 2.37
C GLN A 7 -6.38 6.36 2.52
N PHE A 8 -5.72 6.28 3.67
CA PHE A 8 -4.46 6.97 3.92
C PHE A 8 -3.34 6.43 3.00
N THR A 9 -3.18 5.11 2.92
CA THR A 9 -2.23 4.46 2.01
C THR A 9 -2.49 4.85 0.55
N TYR A 10 -3.76 4.89 0.13
CA TYR A 10 -4.11 5.34 -1.22
C TYR A 10 -3.64 6.77 -1.49
N ASN A 11 -3.94 7.70 -0.58
CA ASN A 11 -3.54 9.11 -0.74
C ASN A 11 -2.01 9.22 -0.82
N ARG A 12 -1.30 8.49 0.03
CA ARG A 12 0.17 8.49 0.06
C ARG A 12 0.78 7.94 -1.23
N ILE A 13 0.25 6.83 -1.75
CA ILE A 13 0.70 6.25 -3.03
C ILE A 13 0.41 7.22 -4.20
N ASP A 14 -0.68 7.97 -4.16
CA ASP A 14 -1.01 8.99 -5.16
C ASP A 14 -0.02 10.16 -5.11
N GLU A 15 0.26 10.67 -3.91
CA GLU A 15 1.27 11.72 -3.66
C GLU A 15 2.67 11.30 -4.14
N GLU A 16 3.04 10.04 -3.88
CA GLU A 16 4.34 9.47 -4.26
C GLU A 16 4.40 9.00 -5.72
N ASN A 17 3.30 9.10 -6.48
CA ASN A 17 3.18 8.61 -7.86
C ASN A 17 3.56 7.13 -8.04
N LYS A 18 3.22 6.28 -7.06
CA LYS A 18 3.59 4.85 -7.02
C LYS A 18 2.53 3.89 -7.56
N PHE A 19 1.43 4.40 -8.10
CA PHE A 19 0.47 3.55 -8.82
C PHE A 19 1.11 2.94 -10.07
N ILE A 20 0.96 1.63 -10.23
CA ILE A 20 1.27 0.97 -11.49
C ILE A 20 0.00 0.89 -12.34
N LEU A 21 0.12 1.08 -13.65
CA LEU A 21 -0.97 0.93 -14.60
C LEU A 21 -0.85 -0.42 -15.32
N SER A 22 -1.98 -1.05 -15.60
CA SER A 22 -2.01 -2.19 -16.52
C SER A 22 -1.58 -1.73 -17.93
N PRO A 23 -1.02 -2.62 -18.77
CA PRO A 23 -0.60 -2.27 -20.12
C PRO A 23 -1.73 -1.64 -20.97
N ASP A 24 -2.97 -2.09 -20.77
CA ASP A 24 -4.16 -1.56 -21.45
C ASP A 24 -4.79 -0.34 -20.77
N LYS A 25 -4.20 0.15 -19.66
CA LYS A 25 -4.64 1.30 -18.86
C LYS A 25 -6.09 1.21 -18.36
N LYS A 26 -6.65 -0.01 -18.29
CA LYS A 26 -7.97 -0.24 -17.69
C LYS A 26 -7.92 -0.36 -16.18
N PHE A 27 -6.76 -0.73 -15.65
CA PHE A 27 -6.56 -0.90 -14.22
C PHE A 27 -5.36 -0.08 -13.73
N ARG A 28 -5.42 0.32 -12.47
CA ARG A 28 -4.26 0.73 -11.70
C ARG A 28 -4.20 -0.05 -10.40
N CYS A 29 -3.00 -0.23 -9.87
CA CYS A 29 -2.76 -1.06 -8.70
C CYS A 29 -1.85 -0.34 -7.71
N MET A 30 -2.12 -0.54 -6.42
CA MET A 30 -1.25 -0.13 -5.32
C MET A 30 -0.97 -1.30 -4.38
N ASN A 31 0.19 -1.25 -3.73
CA ASN A 31 0.51 -2.16 -2.64
C ASN A 31 -0.22 -1.68 -1.39
N THR A 32 -0.89 -2.58 -0.68
CA THR A 32 -1.56 -2.17 0.57
C THR A 32 -0.62 -2.16 1.75
N GLY A 33 0.57 -2.76 1.66
CA GLY A 33 1.46 -3.00 2.81
C GLY A 33 0.96 -4.09 3.77
N LEU A 34 -0.18 -4.73 3.45
CA LEU A 34 -0.73 -5.83 4.21
C LEU A 34 -0.29 -7.17 3.62
N LEU A 35 -0.10 -8.14 4.49
CA LEU A 35 0.21 -9.51 4.13
C LEU A 35 -0.93 -10.45 4.53
N THR A 36 -1.09 -11.52 3.79
CA THR A 36 -1.87 -12.68 4.23
C THR A 36 -1.12 -13.42 5.34
N ILE A 37 -1.80 -14.37 6.00
CA ILE A 37 -1.19 -15.26 7.00
C ILE A 37 -0.04 -16.12 6.43
N TYR A 38 0.07 -16.22 5.11
CA TYR A 38 1.13 -16.95 4.41
C TYR A 38 2.17 -16.01 3.79
N ASN A 39 2.29 -14.79 4.31
CA ASN A 39 3.25 -13.77 3.88
C ASN A 39 3.13 -13.33 2.41
N GLN A 40 2.00 -13.60 1.75
CA GLN A 40 1.73 -13.09 0.40
C GLN A 40 1.22 -11.65 0.47
N GLU A 41 1.72 -10.77 -0.39
CA GLU A 41 1.27 -9.38 -0.43
C GLU A 41 -0.17 -9.25 -0.90
N ILE A 42 -0.89 -8.31 -0.27
CA ILE A 42 -2.23 -7.90 -0.65
C ILE A 42 -2.12 -6.59 -1.42
N VAL A 43 -2.64 -6.60 -2.65
CA VAL A 43 -2.72 -5.43 -3.51
C VAL A 43 -4.15 -4.95 -3.65
N ALA A 44 -4.33 -3.66 -3.89
CA ALA A 44 -5.62 -3.05 -4.18
C ALA A 44 -5.65 -2.60 -5.64
N ILE A 45 -6.64 -3.09 -6.39
CA ILE A 45 -6.82 -2.77 -7.81
C ILE A 45 -8.01 -1.84 -7.97
N PHE A 46 -7.86 -0.86 -8.86
CA PHE A 46 -8.87 0.11 -9.24
C PHE A 46 -9.09 0.04 -10.75
N ALA A 47 -10.35 0.01 -11.16
CA ALA A 47 -10.74 0.01 -12.56
C ALA A 47 -11.05 1.42 -13.03
N ARG A 48 -10.75 1.69 -14.31
CA ARG A 48 -11.02 2.98 -14.92
C ARG A 48 -12.52 3.19 -15.09
N ASN A 49 -13.00 4.35 -14.66
CA ASN A 49 -14.39 4.73 -14.83
C ASN A 49 -14.62 5.30 -16.24
N THR A 50 -15.66 4.83 -16.91
CA THR A 50 -16.08 5.31 -18.24
C THR A 50 -17.23 6.32 -18.17
N VAL A 51 -17.84 6.50 -17.00
CA VAL A 51 -18.95 7.44 -16.78
C VAL A 51 -18.41 8.86 -16.67
N LYS A 52 -18.87 9.76 -17.55
CA LYS A 52 -18.51 11.18 -17.51
C LYS A 52 -18.96 11.84 -16.21
N GLY A 53 -18.14 12.74 -15.67
CA GLY A 53 -18.44 13.48 -14.43
C GLY A 53 -18.25 12.67 -13.14
N LYS A 54 -17.67 11.47 -13.21
CA LYS A 54 -17.27 10.66 -12.06
C LYS A 54 -15.76 10.65 -11.90
N GLN A 55 -15.30 10.20 -10.73
CA GLN A 55 -13.89 9.98 -10.47
C GLN A 55 -13.29 8.98 -11.48
N PRO A 56 -12.04 9.18 -11.92
CA PRO A 56 -11.43 8.40 -13.01
C PRO A 56 -11.19 6.93 -12.66
N TRP A 57 -11.11 6.60 -11.37
CA TRP A 57 -10.82 5.27 -10.87
C TRP A 57 -11.84 4.87 -9.80
N PHE A 58 -12.38 3.67 -9.89
CA PHE A 58 -13.21 3.10 -8.82
C PHE A 58 -12.56 1.83 -8.28
N PHE A 59 -12.75 1.58 -6.99
CA PHE A 59 -12.18 0.42 -6.32
C PHE A 59 -12.78 -0.87 -6.90
N ASN A 60 -11.91 -1.77 -7.39
CA ASN A 60 -12.30 -3.04 -7.98
C ASN A 60 -12.22 -4.18 -6.95
N GLY A 61 -11.18 -4.21 -6.13
CA GLY A 61 -11.03 -5.21 -5.08
C GLY A 61 -9.61 -5.36 -4.53
N PHE A 62 -9.49 -6.21 -3.52
CA PHE A 62 -8.21 -6.67 -2.97
C PHE A 62 -7.85 -8.03 -3.56
N PHE A 63 -6.58 -8.21 -3.90
CA PHE A 63 -6.06 -9.42 -4.52
C PHE A 63 -4.74 -9.79 -3.87
N LYS A 64 -4.38 -11.07 -3.92
CA LYS A 64 -3.01 -11.49 -3.62
C LYS A 64 -2.12 -11.21 -4.82
N GLU A 65 -0.84 -11.00 -4.59
CA GLU A 65 0.15 -10.88 -5.67
C GLU A 65 0.22 -12.10 -6.59
N THR A 66 -0.21 -13.27 -6.11
CA THR A 66 -0.27 -14.53 -6.88
C THR A 66 -1.62 -14.76 -7.55
N ASP A 67 -2.59 -13.87 -7.35
CA ASP A 67 -3.92 -14.03 -7.93
C ASP A 67 -3.85 -13.96 -9.47
N LYS A 68 -4.63 -14.79 -10.15
CA LYS A 68 -4.69 -14.81 -11.62
C LYS A 68 -5.07 -13.44 -12.18
N PHE A 69 -5.99 -12.73 -11.53
CA PHE A 69 -6.41 -11.40 -11.97
C PHE A 69 -5.26 -10.40 -11.91
N PHE A 70 -4.46 -10.41 -10.84
CA PHE A 70 -3.29 -9.53 -10.74
C PHE A 70 -2.23 -9.92 -11.78
N THR A 71 -1.79 -11.18 -11.79
CA THR A 71 -0.72 -11.68 -12.67
C THR A 71 -1.05 -11.58 -14.17
N THR A 72 -2.34 -11.56 -14.54
CA THR A 72 -2.75 -11.34 -15.93
C THR A 72 -2.70 -9.86 -16.34
N ASN A 73 -2.90 -8.94 -15.40
CA ASN A 73 -3.02 -7.50 -15.70
C ASN A 73 -1.78 -6.68 -15.35
N PHE A 74 -0.88 -7.21 -14.51
CA PHE A 74 0.31 -6.53 -14.02
C PHE A 74 1.52 -7.48 -14.06
N SER A 75 2.66 -6.96 -14.52
CA SER A 75 3.92 -7.74 -14.64
C SER A 75 4.85 -7.57 -13.44
N MET A 76 4.53 -6.66 -12.51
CA MET A 76 5.34 -6.39 -11.33
C MET A 76 4.49 -5.90 -10.17
N LEU A 77 5.01 -6.05 -8.96
CA LEU A 77 4.40 -5.49 -7.75
C LEU A 77 4.56 -3.97 -7.70
N PRO A 78 3.50 -3.24 -7.29
CA PRO A 78 3.63 -1.82 -6.99
C PRO A 78 4.54 -1.59 -5.78
N PRO A 79 5.30 -0.49 -5.75
CA PRO A 79 6.09 -0.13 -4.57
C PRO A 79 5.22 0.12 -3.34
N LEU A 80 5.80 -0.06 -2.15
CA LEU A 80 5.19 0.31 -0.88
C LEU A 80 5.17 1.84 -0.72
N ALA A 81 4.21 2.34 0.05
CA ALA A 81 4.16 3.74 0.48
C ALA A 81 5.31 4.04 1.45
N ASP A 82 5.94 5.22 1.33
CA ASP A 82 7.00 5.64 2.24
C ASP A 82 6.40 6.39 3.44
N TYR A 83 6.36 5.72 4.59
CA TYR A 83 5.90 6.31 5.85
C TYR A 83 7.01 7.00 6.66
N CYS A 84 8.27 6.86 6.23
CA CYS A 84 9.45 7.31 7.00
C CYS A 84 9.62 8.83 7.05
N ASP A 85 9.05 9.59 6.11
CA ASP A 85 9.13 11.06 6.14
C ASP A 85 8.22 11.70 7.21
N ASN A 86 7.29 10.91 7.77
CA ASN A 86 6.32 11.36 8.76
C ASN A 86 6.51 10.60 10.08
N VAL A 87 7.73 10.66 10.62
CA VAL A 87 8.09 10.15 11.97
C VAL A 87 7.13 10.66 13.06
N LYS A 88 6.36 11.74 12.82
CA LYS A 88 5.41 12.30 13.78
C LYS A 88 4.12 11.48 13.97
N GLU A 89 3.71 10.64 13.03
CA GLU A 89 2.46 9.87 13.16
C GLU A 89 2.67 8.44 13.68
N LEU A 90 3.86 7.86 13.46
CA LEU A 90 4.18 6.48 13.86
C LEU A 90 4.75 6.37 15.29
N VAL A 91 5.24 7.47 15.87
CA VAL A 91 5.88 7.47 17.20
C VAL A 91 4.85 7.37 18.34
N TYR A 92 3.55 7.48 18.09
CA TYR A 92 2.60 7.53 19.20
C TYR A 92 2.40 6.20 19.93
N GLU A 93 2.77 5.03 19.37
CA GLU A 93 2.63 3.77 20.13
C GLU A 93 3.78 2.75 20.04
N ASN A 94 4.77 2.83 19.13
CA ASN A 94 5.73 1.71 18.98
C ASN A 94 7.22 2.03 18.79
N CYS A 95 7.65 3.28 18.85
CA CYS A 95 9.10 3.62 18.86
C CYS A 95 9.73 3.66 20.25
N LEU A 96 8.95 3.45 21.32
CA LEU A 96 9.44 3.62 22.71
C LEU A 96 10.20 2.40 23.25
N GLU A 97 10.10 1.21 22.64
CA GLU A 97 10.75 0.00 23.17
C GLU A 97 12.09 -0.38 22.54
N MET A 98 12.54 0.26 21.45
CA MET A 98 13.75 -0.20 20.73
C MET A 98 15.06 0.53 21.07
N ILE A 99 15.11 1.43 22.07
CA ILE A 99 16.34 2.17 22.41
C ILE A 99 16.99 1.76 23.76
N LEU A 100 16.40 0.91 24.60
CA LEU A 100 16.91 0.67 25.97
C LEU A 100 17.50 -0.72 26.28
N SER A 101 18.27 -1.35 25.38
CA SER A 101 18.99 -2.58 25.77
C SER A 101 20.43 -2.77 25.26
N LYS A 102 21.15 -1.70 24.93
CA LYS A 102 22.62 -1.76 24.83
C LYS A 102 23.32 -0.66 25.61
N MET A 103 23.23 -0.74 26.94
CA MET A 103 24.29 -0.30 27.84
C MET A 103 24.38 -1.24 29.04
N PRO A 104 25.42 -2.08 29.16
CA PRO A 104 26.00 -2.39 30.45
C PRO A 104 27.16 -1.43 30.73
N LEU A 105 27.16 -0.97 31.97
CA LEU A 105 27.96 0.10 32.54
C LEU A 105 29.46 -0.14 32.48
N THR A 106 30.19 0.97 32.37
CA THR A 106 31.58 1.14 32.82
C THR A 106 31.74 0.68 34.27
N LYS A 107 32.79 -0.12 34.52
CA LYS A 107 33.62 -0.04 35.72
C LYS A 107 35.05 -0.42 35.36
#